data_AF-A0A842WA20-F1
#
_entry.id   AF-A0A842WA20-F1
#
_cell.length_a   1.000
_cell.length_b   1.000
_cell.length_c   1.000
_cell.angle_alpha   90.00
_cell.angle_beta   90.00
_cell.angle_gamma   90.00
#
_symmetry.space_group_name_H-M   'P 1'
#
loop_
_entity.id
_entity.type
_entity.pdbx_description
1 polymer ?
#
loop_
_entity_poly.entity_id
_entity_poly.type
_entity_poly.pdbx_seq_one_letter_code
_entity_poly.pdbx_strand_id
1 'polypeptide(L)' 'MFVRKKRVKGREYYYLVRSVREGNDVRQEVIEYLGADLPSKGELAEIKKRHGESA' A
#
# COMPACT_ATOMS: atom_id res chain seq x y z
N MET A 1 0.68 0.79 7.75
CA MET A 1 0.56 0.68 6.27
C MET A 1 1.93 0.48 5.65
N PHE A 2 2.04 -0.30 4.58
CA PHE A 2 3.29 -0.52 3.85
C PHE A 2 3.04 -0.68 2.35
N VAL A 3 4.12 -0.60 1.55
CA VAL A 3 4.04 -0.73 0.08
C VAL A 3 4.27 -2.19 -0.29
N ARG A 4 3.36 -2.76 -1.08
CA ARG A 4 3.46 -4.09 -1.65
C ARG A 4 3.77 -3.98 -3.14
N LYS A 5 4.73 -4.79 -3.58
CA LYS A 5 5.08 -4.96 -4.99
C LYS A 5 4.34 -6.16 -5.57
N LYS A 6 3.76 -6.03 -6.76
CA LYS A 6 3.08 -7.10 -7.48
C LYS A 6 3.54 -7.11 -8.93
N ARG A 7 3.88 -8.29 -9.45
CA ARG A 7 4.22 -8.48 -10.86
C ARG A 7 3.00 -8.98 -11.62
N VAL A 8 2.61 -8.29 -12.69
CA VAL A 8 1.47 -8.64 -13.54
C VAL A 8 1.90 -8.52 -15.00
N LYS A 9 1.78 -9.61 -15.77
CA LYS A 9 2.16 -9.68 -17.20
C LYS A 9 3.56 -9.11 -17.48
N GLY A 10 4.53 -9.44 -16.62
CA GLY A 10 5.91 -9.00 -16.74
C GLY A 10 6.21 -7.60 -16.20
N ARG A 11 5.18 -6.77 -15.93
CA ARG A 11 5.30 -5.42 -15.37
C ARG A 11 5.16 -5.43 -13.86
N GLU A 12 5.81 -4.46 -13.21
CA GLU A 12 5.81 -4.34 -11.75
C GLU A 12 4.91 -3.18 -11.34
N TYR A 13 4.17 -3.39 -10.26
CA TYR A 13 3.13 -2.49 -9.79
C TYR A 13 3.20 -2.38 -8.28
N TYR A 14 2.98 -1.17 -7.78
CA TYR A 14 3.08 -0.84 -6.37
C TYR A 14 1.71 -0.52 -5.80
N TYR A 15 1.47 -0.97 -4.57
CA TYR A 15 0.20 -0.81 -3.87
C TYR A 15 0.48 -0.41 -2.42
N LEU A 16 -0.26 0.55 -1.89
CA LEU A 16 -0.32 0.80 -0.46
C LEU A 16 -1.30 -0.20 0.16
N VAL A 17 -0.86 -0.93 1.17
CA VAL A 17 -1.69 -1.89 1.91
C VAL A 17 -1.66 -1.61 3.41
N ARG A 18 -2.75 -1.97 4.10
CA ARG A 18 -2.79 -2.08 5.56
C ARG A 18 -3.02 -3.52 5.98
N SER A 19 -2.44 -3.88 7.11
CA SER A 19 -2.79 -5.11 7.80
C SER A 19 -4.02 -4.85 8.66
N VAL A 20 -5.06 -5.66 8.49
CA VAL A 20 -6.25 -5.68 9.33
C VAL A 20 -6.33 -7.04 10.01
N ARG A 21 -6.60 -7.04 11.31
CA ARG A 21 -6.81 -8.27 12.07
C ARG A 21 -8.30 -8.56 12.09
N GLU A 22 -8.69 -9.69 11.50
CA GLU A 22 -10.05 -10.21 11.52
C GLU A 22 -10.06 -11.46 12.41
N GLY A 23 -10.39 -11.27 13.70
CA GLY A 23 -10.34 -12.33 14.69
C GLY A 23 -8.92 -12.89 14.89
N ASN A 24 -8.73 -14.15 14.47
CA ASN A 24 -7.44 -14.86 14.55
C ASN A 24 -6.60 -14.70 13.28
N ASP A 25 -7.16 -14.14 12.22
CA ASP A 25 -6.47 -13.98 10.94
C ASP A 25 -5.95 -12.55 10.75
N VAL A 26 -4.80 -12.43 10.10
CA VAL A 26 -4.26 -11.14 9.64
C VAL A 26 -4.40 -11.09 8.13
N ARG A 27 -5.24 -10.18 7.65
CA ARG A 27 -5.44 -9.93 6.22
C ARG A 27 -4.81 -8.62 5.79
N GLN A 28 -4.42 -8.55 4.53
CA GLN A 28 -3.92 -7.32 3.92
C GLN A 28 -5.00 -6.72 3.03
N GLU A 29 -5.40 -5.50 3.34
CA GLU A 29 -6.30 -4.73 2.49
C GLU A 29 -5.50 -3.76 1.63
N VAL A 30 -5.83 -3.70 0.34
CA VAL A 30 -5.27 -2.70 -0.59
C VAL A 30 -6.01 -1.39 -0.35
N ILE A 31 -5.25 -0.35 -0.02
CA ILE A 31 -5.76 1.01 0.19
C ILE A 31 -5.70 1.78 -1.11
N GLU A 32 -4.54 1.75 -1.78
CA GLU A 32 -4.30 2.57 -2.95
C GLU A 32 -3.36 1.88 -3.93
N TYR A 33 -3.63 2.05 -5.23
CA TYR A 33 -2.73 1.66 -6.29
C TYR A 33 -1.77 2.82 -6.60
N LEU A 34 -0.47 2.55 -6.48
CA LEU A 34 0.59 3.57 -6.59
C LEU A 34 1.19 3.66 -8.00
N GLY A 35 0.76 2.83 -8.95
CA GLY A 35 1.30 2.83 -10.30
C GLY A 35 2.40 1.81 -10.54
N ALA A 36 3.07 1.93 -11.68
CA ALA A 36 4.18 1.08 -12.11
C ALA A 36 5.55 1.58 -11.60
N ASP A 37 5.63 2.86 -11.23
CA ASP A 37 6.82 3.50 -10.66
C ASP A 37 6.65 3.62 -9.15
N LEU A 38 7.70 3.27 -8.40
CA LEU A 38 7.67 3.43 -6.95
C LEU A 38 7.71 4.93 -6.63
N PRO A 39 6.73 5.49 -5.90
CA PRO A 39 6.77 6.90 -5.53
C PRO A 39 7.98 7.20 -4.66
N SER A 40 8.45 8.44 -4.70
CA SER A 40 9.58 8.87 -3.87
C SER A 40 9.25 8.77 -2.38
N LYS A 41 10.27 8.80 -1.52
CA LYS A 41 10.07 8.74 -0.06
C LYS A 41 9.17 9.87 0.46
N GLY A 42 9.25 11.07 -0.14
CA GLY A 42 8.39 12.20 0.22
C GLY A 42 6.93 11.97 -0.16
N GLU A 43 6.68 11.53 -1.39
CA GLU A 43 5.32 11.20 -1.85
C GLU A 43 4.71 10.05 -1.04
N LEU A 44 5.49 9.02 -0.73
CA LEU A 44 5.04 7.93 0.13
C LEU A 44 4.68 8.41 1.54
N ALA A 45 5.40 9.39 2.08
CA ALA A 45 5.08 9.96 3.40
C ALA A 45 3.75 10.71 3.35
N GLU A 46 3.54 11.55 2.33
CA GLU A 46 2.29 12.29 2.10
C GLU A 46 1.09 11.33 1.90
N ILE A 47 1.27 10.29 1.08
CA ILE A 47 0.25 9.25 0.85
C ILE A 47 -0.07 8.52 2.15
N LYS A 48 0.95 8.12 2.92
CA LYS A 48 0.73 7.47 4.23
C LYS A 48 0.05 8.38 5.24
N LYS A 49 0.36 9.67 5.25
CA LYS A 49 -0.26 10.66 6.13
C LYS A 49 -1.75 10.80 5.81
N ARG A 50 -2.08 10.99 4.52
CA ARG A 50 -3.46 11.09 4.02
C ARG A 50 -4.35 9.91 4.46
N HIS A 51 -3.81 8.69 4.43
CA HIS A 51 -4.54 7.48 4.83
C HIS A 51 -4.39 7.11 6.31
N GLY A 52 -3.39 7.68 7.00
CA GLY A 52 -3.10 7.42 8.41
C GLY A 52 -3.86 8.32 9.39
N GLU A 53 -4.34 9.49 8.96
CA GLU A 53 -5.14 10.42 9.77
C GLU A 53 -6.60 9.95 9.98
N SER A 54 -6.98 8.76 9.51
CA SER A 54 -8.29 8.14 9.78
C SER A 54 -8.26 7.07 10.89
N ALA A 55 -7.27 7.12 11.78
CA ALA A 55 -7.14 6.21 12.92
C ALA A 55 -7.65 6.85 14.22
#